data_AF-A0A2V5JAK2-F1
#
_entry.id   AF-A0A2V5JAK2-F1
#
_cell.length_a   1.000
_cell.length_b   1.000
_cell.length_c   1.000
_cell.angle_alpha   90.00
_cell.angle_beta   90.00
_cell.angle_gamma   90.00
#
_symmetry.space_group_name_H-M   'P 1'
#
loop_
_entity.id
_entity.type
_entity.pdbx_description
1 polymer ?
#
loop_
_entity_poly.entity_id
_entity_poly.type
_entity_poly.pdbx_seq_one_letter_code
_entity_poly.pdbx_strand_id
1 'polypeptide(L)'
;MSVKYFGKYRGLVTDNRDPEQMGRIRARVPDVLGEADTPWAMPCVTLPLSDDVGSGLPEIGSNVWIEFEQGDPAYPIWSGCYFTGSAETPRSLWNAP
;
A
#
# COMPACT_ATOMS: atom_id res chain seq x y z
N MET A 1 -3.69 15.35 22.39
CA MET A 1 -4.16 15.38 20.99
C MET A 1 -3.40 14.30 20.25
N SER A 2 -4.09 13.40 19.54
CA SER A 2 -3.41 12.39 18.71
C SER A 2 -2.74 13.08 17.53
N VAL A 3 -1.50 12.69 17.20
CA VAL A 3 -0.79 13.20 16.03
C VAL A 3 -1.52 12.74 14.77
N LYS A 4 -1.67 13.62 13.79
CA LYS A 4 -2.32 13.33 12.50
C LYS A 4 -1.28 13.26 11.38
N TYR A 5 -1.44 12.27 10.51
CA TYR A 5 -0.48 11.91 9.47
C TYR A 5 -1.15 12.04 8.09
N PHE A 6 -0.97 13.19 7.45
CA PHE A 6 -1.56 13.47 6.14
C PHE A 6 -0.55 13.25 5.00
N GLY A 7 -1.06 12.78 3.87
CA GLY A 7 -0.26 12.50 2.67
C GLY A 7 0.12 11.03 2.55
N LYS A 8 1.03 10.74 1.61
CA LYS A 8 1.48 9.39 1.30
C LYS A 8 2.80 9.07 1.99
N TYR A 9 2.87 7.89 2.58
CA TYR A 9 4.03 7.37 3.30
C TYR A 9 4.54 6.11 2.62
N ARG A 10 5.86 5.89 2.68
CA ARG A 10 6.48 4.69 2.11
C ARG A 10 6.26 3.50 3.04
N GLY A 11 5.68 2.44 2.48
CA GLY A 11 5.45 1.18 3.16
C GLY A 11 6.15 0.02 2.47
N LEU A 12 6.50 -0.99 3.27
CA LEU A 12 6.94 -2.30 2.80
C LEU A 12 5.89 -3.34 3.23
N VAL A 13 5.35 -4.12 2.30
CA VAL A 13 4.34 -5.14 2.62
C VAL A 13 4.94 -6.23 3.51
N THR A 14 4.30 -6.52 4.64
CA THR A 14 4.72 -7.54 5.60
C THR A 14 3.77 -8.74 5.68
N ASP A 15 2.48 -8.54 5.40
CA ASP A 15 1.50 -9.63 5.26
C ASP A 15 0.42 -9.25 4.25
N ASN A 16 -0.01 -10.20 3.43
CA ASN A 16 -1.08 -10.04 2.45
C ASN A 16 -2.16 -11.14 2.57
N ARG A 17 -2.11 -11.95 3.63
CA ARG A 17 -3.08 -13.03 3.88
C ARG A 17 -4.26 -12.51 4.69
N ASP A 18 -5.04 -11.64 4.07
CA ASP A 18 -6.22 -11.03 4.68
C ASP A 18 -7.25 -12.11 5.09
N PRO A 19 -7.55 -12.28 6.39
CA PRO A 19 -8.53 -13.25 6.85
C PRO A 19 -9.96 -12.95 6.40
N GLU A 20 -10.27 -11.69 6.06
CA GLU A 20 -11.60 -11.27 5.59
C GLU A 20 -11.71 -11.24 4.05
N GLN A 21 -10.64 -11.58 3.33
CA GLN A 21 -10.62 -11.63 1.87
C GLN A 21 -11.06 -10.31 1.19
N MET A 22 -10.73 -9.17 1.81
CA MET A 22 -11.07 -7.83 1.31
C MET A 22 -9.90 -7.18 0.54
N GLY A 23 -8.81 -7.90 0.30
CA GLY A 23 -7.61 -7.37 -0.35
C GLY A 23 -6.80 -6.43 0.54
N ARG A 24 -6.93 -6.57 1.86
CA ARG A 24 -6.15 -5.78 2.82
C ARG A 24 -4.72 -6.32 2.91
N ILE A 25 -3.79 -5.44 3.27
CA ILE A 25 -2.40 -5.81 3.55
C ILE A 25 -1.97 -5.24 4.89
N ARG A 26 -0.89 -5.78 5.46
CA ARG A 26 -0.12 -5.13 6.52
C ARG A 26 1.18 -4.64 5.90
N ALA A 27 1.62 -3.48 6.34
CA ALA A 27 2.87 -2.89 5.87
C ALA A 27 3.65 -2.29 7.04
N ARG A 28 4.98 -2.23 6.90
CA ARG A 28 5.83 -1.44 7.78
C ARG A 28 5.97 -0.03 7.23
N VAL A 29 5.67 0.97 8.05
CA VAL A 29 5.75 2.40 7.69
C VAL A 29 6.61 3.13 8.74
N PRO A 30 7.95 3.12 8.60
CA PRO A 30 8.87 3.60 9.62
C PRO A 30 8.62 5.05 10.06
N ASP A 31 8.24 5.92 9.13
CA ASP A 31 8.00 7.35 9.38
C ASP A 31 6.78 7.62 10.28
N VAL A 32 5.89 6.63 10.48
CA VAL A 32 4.65 6.80 11.25
C VAL A 32 4.57 5.84 12.44
N LEU A 33 4.91 4.57 12.24
CA LEU A 33 4.77 3.50 13.24
C LEU A 33 6.10 2.93 13.74
N GLY A 34 7.23 3.43 13.23
CA GLY A 34 8.55 2.88 13.52
C GLY A 34 8.67 1.43 13.06
N GLU A 35 9.03 0.53 13.98
CA GLU A 35 9.19 -0.90 13.68
C GLU A 35 7.88 -1.69 13.68
N ALA A 36 6.77 -1.08 14.12
CA ALA A 36 5.48 -1.73 14.15
C ALA A 36 4.85 -1.77 12.75
N ASP A 37 4.20 -2.89 12.46
CA ASP A 37 3.37 -3.03 11.27
C ASP A 37 2.04 -2.31 11.46
N THR A 38 1.47 -1.84 10.36
CA THR A 38 0.13 -1.27 10.34
C THR A 38 -0.92 -2.30 10.78
N PRO A 39 -2.12 -1.84 11.22
CA PRO A 39 -3.35 -2.58 11.06
C PRO A 39 -3.57 -3.01 9.59
N TRP A 40 -4.60 -3.81 9.34
CA TRP A 40 -4.99 -4.17 7.98
C TRP A 40 -5.37 -2.92 7.18
N ALA A 41 -4.55 -2.58 6.20
CA ALA A 41 -4.72 -1.43 5.34
C ALA A 41 -5.77 -1.71 4.25
N MET A 42 -6.74 -0.81 4.14
CA MET A 42 -7.79 -0.93 3.12
C MET A 42 -7.25 -0.61 1.73
N PRO A 43 -7.64 -1.36 0.69
CA PRO A 43 -7.25 -1.03 -0.67
C PRO A 43 -7.98 0.22 -1.19
N CYS A 44 -7.23 1.19 -1.70
CA CYS A 44 -7.74 2.28 -2.53
C CYS A 44 -7.61 1.87 -4.01
N VAL A 45 -8.60 1.13 -4.51
CA VAL A 45 -8.65 0.71 -5.92
C VAL A 45 -9.21 1.81 -6.81
N THR A 46 -8.63 1.97 -8.00
CA THR A 46 -9.00 3.03 -8.96
C THR A 46 -10.41 2.85 -9.52
N LEU A 47 -10.89 1.60 -9.62
CA LEU A 47 -12.22 1.22 -10.08
C LEU A 47 -12.65 -0.06 -9.35
N PRO A 48 -13.96 -0.35 -9.24
CA PRO A 48 -14.42 -1.68 -8.84
C PRO A 48 -13.95 -2.66 -9.92
N LEU A 49 -12.92 -3.43 -9.59
CA LEU A 49 -12.36 -4.44 -10.46
C LEU A 49 -13.37 -5.59 -10.54
N SER A 50 -13.85 -5.90 -11.74
CA SER A 50 -14.54 -7.18 -11.97
C SER A 50 -13.53 -8.32 -11.82
N ASP A 51 -14.01 -9.56 -11.62
CA ASP A 51 -13.15 -10.75 -11.52
C ASP A 51 -12.14 -10.88 -12.68
N ASP A 52 -12.44 -10.26 -13.84
CA ASP A 52 -11.61 -10.25 -15.04
C ASP A 52 -10.47 -9.21 -15.03
N VAL A 53 -10.56 -8.15 -14.22
CA VAL A 53 -9.50 -7.13 -14.11
C VAL A 53 -8.67 -7.45 -12.90
N GLY A 54 -7.60 -8.21 -13.10
CA GLY A 54 -6.72 -8.68 -12.04
C GLY A 54 -6.37 -7.58 -11.03
N SER A 55 -6.99 -7.66 -9.86
CA SER A 55 -6.57 -6.96 -8.65
C SER A 55 -5.22 -7.54 -8.24
N GLY A 56 -4.14 -6.96 -8.75
CA GLY A 56 -2.78 -7.33 -8.36
C GLY A 56 -2.58 -6.98 -6.88
N LEU A 57 -2.90 -7.93 -5.99
CA LEU A 57 -2.60 -7.81 -4.57
C LEU A 57 -1.07 -7.73 -4.41
N PRO A 58 -0.55 -6.72 -3.72
CA PRO A 58 0.89 -6.61 -3.48
C PRO A 58 1.45 -7.85 -2.79
N GLU A 59 2.59 -8.34 -3.28
CA GLU A 59 3.33 -9.44 -2.64
C GLU A 59 4.08 -8.94 -1.40
N ILE A 60 4.35 -9.83 -0.43
CA ILE A 60 5.21 -9.52 0.71
C ILE A 60 6.58 -9.04 0.20
N GLY A 61 7.08 -7.94 0.75
CA GLY A 61 8.31 -7.27 0.30
C GLY A 61 8.10 -6.24 -0.81
N SER A 62 6.87 -6.07 -1.32
CA SER A 62 6.58 -4.99 -2.27
C SER A 62 6.63 -3.62 -1.60
N ASN A 63 7.08 -2.63 -2.36
CA ASN A 63 7.05 -1.23 -1.98
C ASN A 63 5.67 -0.63 -2.30
N VAL A 64 4.98 -0.07 -1.29
CA VAL A 64 3.59 0.39 -1.38
C VAL A 64 3.42 1.79 -0.80
N TRP A 65 2.56 2.61 -1.39
CA TRP A 65 2.14 3.88 -0.78
C TRP A 65 1.04 3.65 0.23
N ILE A 66 1.26 4.13 1.46
CA ILE A 66 0.31 4.08 2.57
C ILE A 66 -0.22 5.47 2.90
N GLU A 67 -1.52 5.54 3.14
CA GLU A 67 -2.25 6.71 3.63
C GLU A 67 -3.04 6.34 4.87
N PHE A 68 -3.65 7.32 5.53
CA PHE A 68 -4.38 7.13 6.78
C PHE A 68 -5.71 7.88 6.73
N GLU A 69 -6.82 7.21 6.99
CA GLU A 69 -8.15 7.83 7.01
C GLU A 69 -8.17 8.98 8.02
N GLN A 70 -8.46 10.20 7.54
CA GLN A 70 -8.44 11.41 8.36
C GLN A 70 -7.11 11.60 9.13
N GLY A 71 -6.01 11.09 8.58
CA GLY A 71 -4.68 11.09 9.17
C GLY A 71 -4.52 10.23 10.42
N ASP A 72 -5.42 9.27 10.65
CA ASP A 72 -5.39 8.39 11.82
C ASP A 72 -4.60 7.09 11.55
N PRO A 73 -3.47 6.85 12.25
CA PRO A 73 -2.64 5.67 12.02
C PRO A 73 -3.33 4.34 12.33
N ALA A 74 -4.47 4.35 13.03
CA ALA A 74 -5.29 3.17 13.27
C ALA A 74 -6.08 2.72 12.02
N TYR A 75 -6.24 3.59 11.02
CA TYR A 75 -7.05 3.36 9.82
C TYR A 75 -6.21 3.52 8.54
N PRO A 76 -5.27 2.61 8.27
CA PRO A 76 -4.40 2.68 7.10
C PRO A 76 -5.14 2.34 5.79
N ILE A 77 -4.66 2.93 4.70
CA ILE A 77 -5.10 2.71 3.31
C ILE A 77 -3.85 2.42 2.48
N TRP A 78 -3.91 1.49 1.52
CA TRP A 78 -2.86 1.32 0.52
C TRP A 78 -3.37 1.70 -0.87
N SER A 79 -2.57 2.46 -1.62
CA SER A 79 -3.02 3.12 -2.86
C SER A 79 -2.17 2.78 -4.10
N GLY A 80 -1.42 1.69 -4.05
CA GLY A 80 -0.62 1.16 -5.15
C GLY A 80 0.87 0.98 -4.82
N CYS A 81 1.58 0.27 -5.70
CA CYS A 81 3.01 -0.01 -5.56
C CYS A 81 3.88 1.03 -6.26
N TYR A 82 5.15 1.14 -5.83
CA TYR A 82 6.17 1.94 -6.51
C TYR A 82 7.46 1.15 -6.66
N PHE A 83 8.30 1.55 -7.63
CA PHE A 83 9.59 0.91 -7.89
C PHE A 83 10.73 1.74 -7.31
N THR A 84 11.79 1.09 -6.83
CA THR A 84 12.92 1.80 -6.20
C THR A 84 14.10 2.03 -7.15
N GLY A 85 14.10 1.36 -8.30
CA GLY A 85 15.15 1.51 -9.29
C GLY A 85 14.70 1.04 -10.67
N SER A 86 15.46 1.43 -11.70
CA SER A 86 15.16 1.06 -13.08
C SER A 86 15.08 -0.45 -13.27
N ALA A 87 15.91 -1.25 -12.58
CA ALA A 87 15.88 -2.71 -12.68
C ALA A 87 14.51 -3.34 -12.33
N GLU A 88 13.74 -2.72 -11.44
CA GLU A 88 12.40 -3.17 -11.03
C GLU A 88 11.28 -2.55 -11.88
N THR A 89 11.53 -1.36 -12.43
CA THR A 89 10.53 -0.63 -13.20
C THR A 89 10.30 -1.29 -14.57
N PRO A 90 9.06 -1.67 -14.92
CA PRO A 90 8.73 -2.16 -16.25
C PRO A 90 9.18 -1.19 -17.35
N ARG A 91 9.78 -1.73 -18.42
CA ARG A 91 10.26 -0.92 -19.55
C ARG A 91 9.15 -0.10 -20.22
N SER A 92 7.89 -0.53 -20.13
CA SER A 92 6.74 0.23 -20.63
C SER A 92 6.54 1.57 -19.92
N LEU A 93 7.07 1.73 -18.71
CA LEU A 93 7.05 2.99 -17.97
C LEU A 93 8.30 3.85 -18.22
N TRP A 94 9.29 3.32 -18.96
CA TRP A 94 10.47 4.09 -19.34
C TRP A 94 10.14 4.85 -20.62
N ASN A 95 10.17 6.19 -20.57
CA ASN A 95 9.97 7.03 -21.75
C ASN A 95 8.70 6.66 -22.53
N ALA A 96 7.56 6.56 -21.84
CA ALA A 96 6.26 6.47 -22.50
C ALA A 96 6.14 7.63 -23.52
N PRO A 97 5.63 7.37 -24.73
CA PRO A 97 5.59 8.35 -25.82
C PRO A 97 4.81 9.62 -25.46
#